data_AF-A0A944I1C7-F1
#
_entry.id   AF-A0A944I1C7-F1
#
_cell.length_a   1.000
_cell.length_b   1.000
_cell.length_c   1.000
_cell.angle_alpha   90.00
_cell.angle_beta   90.00
_cell.angle_gamma   90.00
#
_symmetry.space_group_name_H-M   'P 1'
#
loop_
_entity.id
_entity.type
_entity.pdbx_description
1 polymer ?
#
loop_
_entity_poly.entity_id
_entity_poly.type
_entity_poly.pdbx_seq_one_letter_code
_entity_poly.pdbx_strand_id
1 'polypeptide(L)'
;MSDSVPEPVEARPWRPDDGPPPPIWTWPRTDPPALLVRSRSRWRWATVTARQDHADGKVVYQVAVDLDGSTSVTTRWYAWPQPGLRVGHRSTSQPSDRLLFSTSMPHAPPR
;
A
#
# COMPACT_ATOMS: atom_id res chain seq x y z
N MET A 1 30.59 -3.56 -10.84
CA MET A 1 29.40 -3.02 -11.54
C MET A 1 28.41 -2.66 -10.45
N SER A 2 28.07 -1.38 -10.28
CA SER A 2 27.22 -0.95 -9.17
C SER A 2 25.77 -1.39 -9.44
N ASP A 3 25.32 -2.37 -8.66
CA ASP A 3 23.95 -2.89 -8.64
C ASP A 3 23.00 -1.81 -8.10
N SER A 4 22.59 -0.89 -8.97
CA SER A 4 21.70 0.20 -8.58
C SER A 4 20.27 -0.32 -8.57
N VAL A 5 19.78 -0.66 -7.37
CA VAL A 5 18.38 -1.03 -7.16
C VAL A 5 17.45 0.06 -7.72
N PRO A 6 16.55 -0.28 -8.66
CA PRO A 6 15.64 0.69 -9.26
C PRO A 6 14.61 1.21 -8.26
N GLU A 7 14.06 2.39 -8.54
CA GLU A 7 12.89 2.90 -7.82
C GLU A 7 11.66 2.03 -8.12
N PRO A 8 10.78 1.77 -7.14
CA PRO A 8 9.61 0.95 -7.36
C PRO A 8 8.58 1.69 -8.21
N VAL A 9 7.89 0.94 -9.05
CA VAL A 9 6.82 1.45 -9.92
C VAL A 9 5.52 1.45 -9.13
N GLU A 10 4.82 2.59 -9.15
CA GLU A 10 3.49 2.72 -8.56
C GLU A 10 2.50 1.79 -9.26
N ALA A 11 1.75 1.03 -8.47
CA ALA A 11 0.68 0.18 -8.94
C ALA A 11 -0.53 1.05 -9.30
N ARG A 12 -1.17 0.72 -10.42
CA ARG A 12 -2.49 1.28 -10.74
C ARG A 12 -3.53 0.89 -9.68
N PRO A 13 -4.52 1.75 -9.40
CA PRO A 13 -5.69 1.35 -8.62
C PRO A 13 -6.41 0.15 -9.25
N TRP A 14 -7.04 -0.68 -8.40
CA TRP A 14 -7.91 -1.77 -8.85
C TRP A 14 -9.06 -1.22 -9.71
N ARG A 15 -9.44 -1.98 -10.74
CA ARG A 15 -10.60 -1.74 -11.60
C ARG A 15 -11.50 -2.98 -11.64
N PRO A 16 -12.81 -2.84 -11.92
CA PRO A 16 -13.71 -3.98 -12.09
C PRO A 16 -13.25 -5.03 -13.11
N ASP A 17 -12.51 -4.60 -14.14
CA ASP A 17 -11.92 -5.49 -15.15
C ASP A 17 -10.81 -6.42 -14.60
N ASP A 18 -10.26 -6.11 -13.42
CA ASP A 18 -9.20 -6.89 -12.76
C ASP A 18 -9.76 -8.08 -11.95
N GLY A 19 -11.08 -8.28 -11.97
CA GLY A 19 -11.76 -9.32 -11.20
C GLY A 19 -12.48 -8.75 -9.98
N PRO A 20 -12.88 -9.59 -9.01
CA PRO A 20 -13.63 -9.14 -7.85
C PRO A 20 -12.83 -8.12 -7.01
N PRO A 21 -13.51 -7.21 -6.29
CA PRO A 21 -12.85 -6.21 -5.48
C PRO A 21 -11.95 -6.86 -4.43
N PRO A 22 -10.67 -6.42 -4.31
CA PRO A 22 -9.74 -7.04 -3.38
C PRO A 22 -10.19 -6.74 -1.94
N PRO A 23 -10.11 -7.72 -1.02
CA PRO A 23 -10.17 -7.41 0.41
C PRO A 23 -9.09 -6.40 0.76
N ILE A 24 -9.49 -5.36 1.51
CA ILE A 24 -8.57 -4.37 2.06
C ILE A 24 -8.32 -4.71 3.53
N TRP A 25 -7.05 -4.83 3.88
CA TRP A 25 -6.57 -4.99 5.25
C TRP A 25 -5.96 -3.68 5.74
N THR A 26 -6.41 -3.21 6.91
CA THR A 26 -5.81 -2.05 7.59
C THR A 26 -5.30 -2.44 8.97
N TRP A 27 -4.34 -1.66 9.49
CA TRP A 27 -3.77 -1.87 10.82
C TRP A 27 -4.20 -0.76 11.79
N PRO A 28 -4.22 -1.05 13.10
CA PRO A 28 -4.32 -0.02 14.12
C PRO A 28 -3.24 1.04 13.92
N ARG A 29 -3.60 2.31 14.10
CA ARG A 29 -2.66 3.44 13.91
C ARG A 29 -1.47 3.41 14.88
N THR A 30 -1.55 2.62 15.94
CA THR A 30 -0.52 2.48 16.99
C THR A 30 0.66 1.61 16.58
N ASP A 31 0.48 0.64 15.69
CA ASP A 31 1.54 -0.27 15.22
C ASP A 31 1.32 -0.65 13.74
N PRO A 32 1.38 0.32 12.80
CA PRO A 32 1.29 0.01 11.38
C PRO A 32 2.59 -0.63 10.89
N PRO A 33 2.54 -1.62 9.98
CA PRO A 33 3.74 -2.11 9.33
C PRO A 33 4.37 -1.00 8.47
N ALA A 34 5.65 -1.17 8.13
CA ALA A 34 6.34 -0.23 7.27
C ALA A 34 7.18 -0.93 6.21
N LEU A 35 7.23 -0.31 5.04
CA LEU A 35 8.14 -0.65 3.96
C LEU A 35 9.25 0.38 3.87
N LEU A 36 10.39 -0.04 3.31
CA LEU A 36 11.41 0.86 2.82
C LEU A 36 11.25 0.97 1.30
N VAL A 37 11.01 2.19 0.82
CA VAL A 37 10.84 2.53 -0.59
C VAL A 37 12.13 3.16 -1.11
N ARG A 38 12.67 2.66 -2.21
CA ARG A 38 13.82 3.26 -2.88
C ARG A 38 13.38 4.54 -3.61
N SER A 39 13.91 5.69 -3.22
CA SER A 39 13.66 6.98 -3.86
C SER A 39 14.95 7.81 -3.87
N ARG A 40 15.31 8.40 -5.02
CA ARG A 40 16.52 9.21 -5.22
C ARG A 40 17.78 8.54 -4.68
N SER A 41 17.95 7.26 -4.98
CA SER A 41 19.06 6.44 -4.49
C SER A 41 19.18 6.35 -2.96
N ARG A 42 18.08 6.56 -2.21
CA ARG A 42 17.99 6.35 -0.76
C ARG A 42 16.80 5.46 -0.41
N TRP A 43 16.89 4.76 0.72
CA TRP A 43 15.75 4.04 1.28
C TRP A 43 14.94 4.99 2.16
N ARG A 44 13.64 5.09 1.91
CA ARG A 44 12.72 5.97 2.63
C ARG A 44 11.72 5.12 3.42
N TRP A 45 11.48 5.51 4.65
CA TRP A 45 10.47 4.89 5.49
C TRP A 45 9.07 5.22 4.94
N ALA A 46 8.29 4.17 4.71
CA ALA A 46 6.95 4.26 4.15
C ALA A 46 5.99 3.48 5.06
N THR A 47 5.14 4.20 5.78
CA THR A 47 4.16 3.58 6.67
C THR A 47 3.07 2.93 5.83
N VAL A 48 2.83 1.63 6.02
CA VAL A 48 1.75 0.92 5.34
C VAL A 48 0.43 1.31 5.98
N THR A 49 -0.46 1.90 5.19
CA THR A 49 -1.80 2.29 5.64
C THR A 49 -2.85 1.25 5.27
N ALA A 50 -2.64 0.51 4.18
CA ALA A 50 -3.54 -0.55 3.73
C ALA A 50 -2.81 -1.61 2.90
N ARG A 51 -3.38 -2.82 2.85
CA ARG A 51 -2.97 -3.92 1.97
C ARG A 51 -4.16 -4.45 1.21
N GLN A 52 -4.00 -4.68 -0.08
CA GLN A 52 -4.98 -5.30 -0.95
C GLN A 52 -4.45 -6.64 -1.44
N ASP A 53 -5.22 -7.70 -1.26
CA ASP A 53 -4.94 -8.99 -1.87
C ASP A 53 -5.83 -9.15 -3.11
N HIS A 54 -5.25 -8.99 -4.29
CA HIS A 54 -5.98 -9.10 -5.56
C HIS A 54 -6.22 -10.57 -5.93
N ALA A 55 -7.28 -10.82 -6.71
CA ALA A 55 -7.70 -12.18 -7.06
C ALA A 55 -6.68 -12.93 -7.95
N ASP A 56 -5.83 -12.19 -8.65
CA ASP A 56 -4.69 -12.71 -9.43
C ASP A 56 -3.49 -13.14 -8.56
N GLY A 57 -3.60 -13.02 -7.24
CA GLY A 57 -2.54 -13.32 -6.27
C GLY A 57 -1.58 -12.15 -6.02
N LYS A 58 -1.81 -10.99 -6.64
CA LYS A 58 -0.98 -9.80 -6.42
C LYS A 58 -1.31 -9.14 -5.09
N VAL A 59 -0.29 -8.78 -4.33
CA VAL A 59 -0.44 -7.98 -3.12
C VAL A 59 -0.05 -6.54 -3.42
N VAL A 60 -0.94 -5.59 -3.12
CA VAL A 60 -0.67 -4.16 -3.28
C VAL A 60 -0.74 -3.47 -1.92
N TYR A 61 0.33 -2.77 -1.55
CA TYR A 61 0.39 -1.97 -0.33
C TYR A 61 0.16 -0.51 -0.65
N GLN A 62 -0.77 0.12 0.07
CA GLN A 62 -0.86 1.57 0.17
C GLN A 62 0.11 2.03 1.25
N VAL A 63 0.98 2.98 0.91
CA VAL A 63 1.96 3.53 1.83
C VAL A 63 1.94 5.05 1.85
N ALA A 64 2.19 5.61 3.03
CA ALA A 64 2.44 7.02 3.25
C ALA A 64 3.97 7.21 3.36
N VAL A 65 4.57 7.96 2.44
CA VAL A 65 6.04 8.10 2.31
C VAL A 65 6.44 9.53 1.97
N ASP A 66 7.53 10.00 2.58
CA ASP A 66 8.26 11.20 2.15
C ASP A 66 9.33 10.80 1.12
N LEU A 67 9.08 11.12 -0.16
CA LEU A 67 9.92 10.70 -1.27
C LEU A 67 11.16 11.59 -1.47
N ASP A 68 11.04 12.88 -1.18
CA ASP A 68 12.08 13.88 -1.45
C ASP A 68 12.88 14.26 -0.20
N GLY A 69 12.41 13.90 1.00
CA GLY A 69 13.01 14.30 2.26
C GLY A 69 12.56 15.69 2.72
N SER A 70 11.48 16.23 2.12
CA SER A 70 10.95 17.56 2.43
C SER A 70 9.97 17.56 3.61
N THR A 71 9.70 16.41 4.23
CA THR A 71 8.58 16.12 5.15
C THR A 71 7.19 16.06 4.50
N SER A 72 7.09 16.26 3.18
CA SER A 72 5.84 16.11 2.44
C SER A 72 5.49 14.64 2.25
N VAL A 73 4.59 14.12 3.09
CA VAL A 73 4.12 12.74 2.99
C VAL A 73 3.12 12.59 1.84
N THR A 74 3.41 11.71 0.90
CA THR A 74 2.51 11.35 -0.20
C THR A 74 2.02 9.91 -0.06
N THR A 75 0.80 9.66 -0.52
CA THR A 75 0.22 8.32 -0.59
C THR A 75 0.57 7.67 -1.92
N ARG A 76 1.14 6.46 -1.88
CA ARG A 76 1.47 5.67 -3.08
C ARG A 76 0.99 4.24 -2.94
N TRP A 77 0.75 3.59 -4.07
CA TRP A 77 0.39 2.19 -4.13
C TRP A 77 1.54 1.40 -4.73
N TYR A 78 1.99 0.32 -4.08
CA TYR A 78 3.06 -0.50 -4.61
C TYR A 78 2.70 -1.97 -4.62
N ALA A 79 2.87 -2.59 -5.78
CA ALA A 79 2.80 -4.05 -5.90
C ALA A 79 4.01 -4.68 -5.20
N TRP A 80 3.78 -5.77 -4.48
CA TRP A 80 4.83 -6.57 -3.87
C TRP A 80 4.98 -7.93 -4.58
N PRO A 81 6.21 -8.47 -4.71
CA PRO A 81 7.50 -7.84 -4.40
C PRO A 81 8.03 -6.96 -5.55
N GLN A 82 8.85 -5.96 -5.20
CA GLN A 82 9.67 -5.21 -6.18
C GLN A 82 11.09 -5.01 -5.62
N PRO A 83 12.13 -4.93 -6.48
CA PRO A 83 13.50 -4.68 -6.02
C PRO A 83 13.64 -3.40 -5.19
N GLY A 84 12.89 -2.35 -5.56
CA GLY A 84 12.85 -1.06 -4.87
C GLY A 84 12.02 -1.04 -3.59
N LEU A 85 11.55 -2.18 -3.09
CA LEU A 85 10.78 -2.30 -1.85
C LEU A 85 11.46 -3.29 -0.89
N ARG A 86 11.51 -2.95 0.39
CA ARG A 86 11.96 -3.85 1.45
C ARG A 86 11.04 -3.77 2.65
N VAL A 87 11.00 -4.82 3.47
CA VAL A 87 10.32 -4.77 4.76
C VAL A 87 11.16 -3.92 5.70
N GLY A 88 10.58 -2.83 6.22
CA GLY A 88 11.22 -1.96 7.21
C GLY A 88 10.80 -2.33 8.63
N HIS A 89 9.49 -2.47 8.84
CA HIS A 89 8.90 -2.86 10.12
C HIS A 89 7.78 -3.86 9.91
N ARG A 90 7.81 -4.94 10.69
CA ARG A 90 6.71 -5.89 10.78
C ARG A 90 5.87 -5.49 11.98
N SER A 91 4.63 -5.11 11.72
CA SER A 91 3.65 -4.95 12.79
C SER A 91 3.51 -6.26 13.56
N THR A 92 3.48 -6.17 14.88
CA THR A 92 3.16 -7.28 15.77
C THR A 92 1.66 -7.45 15.96
N SER A 93 0.89 -6.46 15.50
CA SER A 93 -0.57 -6.44 15.54
C SER A 93 -1.16 -7.18 14.33
N GLN A 94 -2.16 -8.03 14.56
CA GLN A 94 -2.92 -8.61 13.45
C GLN A 94 -3.63 -7.49 12.67
N PRO A 95 -3.64 -7.54 11.32
CA PRO A 95 -4.43 -6.61 10.52
C PRO A 95 -5.89 -6.70 10.97
N SER A 96 -6.41 -5.60 11.50
CA SER A 96 -7.59 -5.62 12.37
C SER A 96 -8.91 -5.36 11.64
N ASP A 97 -8.90 -5.16 10.32
CA ASP A 97 -10.15 -4.93 9.60
C ASP A 97 -10.06 -5.43 8.16
N ARG A 98 -11.01 -6.28 7.77
CA ARG A 98 -11.31 -6.62 6.39
C ARG A 98 -12.37 -5.63 5.92
N LEU A 99 -11.93 -4.47 5.47
CA LEU A 99 -12.82 -3.58 4.72
C LEU A 99 -13.03 -4.25 3.36
N LEU A 100 -14.14 -4.98 3.25
CA LEU A 100 -14.72 -5.25 1.95
C LEU A 100 -14.95 -3.88 1.31
N PHE A 101 -14.56 -3.71 0.05
CA PHE A 101 -15.03 -2.59 -0.78
C PHE A 101 -16.56 -2.67 -0.77
N SER A 102 -17.18 -2.05 0.22
CA SER A 102 -18.62 -1.98 0.33
C SER A 102 -19.03 -0.91 -0.66
N THR A 103 -19.42 -1.34 -1.86
CA THR A 103 -20.28 -0.54 -2.75
C THR A 103 -21.70 -0.45 -2.17
N SER A 104 -21.80 -0.15 -0.87
CA SER A 104 -23.03 0.28 -0.24
C SER A 104 -22.80 1.71 0.23
N MET A 105 -22.80 2.64 -0.74
CA MET A 105 -23.34 3.95 -0.42
C MET A 105 -24.80 3.70 -0.01
N PRO A 106 -25.29 4.19 1.14
CA PRO A 106 -26.72 4.23 1.36
C PRO A 106 -27.29 5.12 0.26
N HIS A 107 -28.02 4.50 -0.68
CA HIS A 107 -28.93 5.24 -1.53
C HIS A 107 -29.92 5.90 -0.57
N ALA A 108 -29.75 7.20 -0.34
CA ALA A 108 -30.75 7.96 0.40
C ALA A 108 -32.10 7.73 -0.30
N PRO A 109 -33.17 7.34 0.41
CA PRO A 109 -34.49 7.30 -0.20
C PRO A 109 -34.93 8.75 -0.48
N PRO A 110 -35.37 9.10 -1.70
CA PRO A 110 -36.19 10.29 -1.85
C PRO A 110 -37.51 10.07 -1.11
N ARG A 111 -37.95 11.12 -0.39
CA ARG A 111 -39.17 11.17 0.42
C ARG A 111 -40.44 10.91 -0.38
#